data_AF-A0A952YLJ7-F1
#
_entry.id   AF-A0A952YLJ7-F1
#
_cell.length_a   1.000
_cell.length_b   1.000
_cell.length_c   1.000
_cell.angle_alpha   90.00
_cell.angle_beta   90.00
_cell.angle_gamma   90.00
#
_symmetry.space_group_name_H-M   'P 1'
#
loop_
_entity.id
_entity.type
_entity.pdbx_description
1 polymer ?
#
loop_
_entity_poly.entity_id
_entity_poly.type
_entity_poly.pdbx_seq_one_letter_code
_entity_poly.pdbx_strand_id
1 'polypeptide(L)'
;MNRCFTTLLAALAIAGGVHAQESVRKFPKQTLRGELVVKLPPYVEMDERVVRLSPGARIIDTSDRILRSATLVNQTLTVNYLLDKRGQISQVWLLTEAEMKEKRPGYGVERNYTFESQQSSDGQPAASTTAN
;
A
#
# COMPACT_ATOMS: atom_id res chain seq x y z
N MET A 1 -44.49 44.45 42.20
CA MET A 1 -43.25 44.34 42.99
C MET A 1 -42.50 43.08 42.56
N ASN A 2 -41.19 43.21 42.26
CA ASN A 2 -40.15 42.16 42.19
C ASN A 2 -40.16 41.31 40.89
N ARG A 3 -39.51 41.65 39.76
CA ARG A 3 -38.08 41.89 39.39
C ARG A 3 -37.16 40.65 39.56
N CYS A 4 -36.46 40.34 38.44
CA CYS A 4 -35.20 39.59 38.28
C CYS A 4 -35.19 38.09 38.61
N PHE A 5 -34.96 37.26 37.59
CA PHE A 5 -33.72 36.47 37.51
C PHE A 5 -33.48 35.95 36.09
N THR A 6 -32.71 36.73 35.33
CA THR A 6 -32.04 36.31 34.10
C THR A 6 -31.04 35.21 34.47
N THR A 7 -31.26 33.97 34.05
CA THR A 7 -30.27 32.89 34.21
C THR A 7 -29.77 32.41 32.84
N LEU A 8 -28.70 33.12 32.45
CA LEU A 8 -27.50 32.70 31.74
C LEU A 8 -27.51 31.35 30.97
N LEU A 9 -27.35 31.53 29.66
CA LEU A 9 -26.90 30.60 28.64
C LEU A 9 -25.58 29.90 29.04
N ALA A 10 -25.54 28.57 29.01
CA ALA A 10 -24.29 27.79 28.96
C ALA A 10 -24.52 26.50 28.16
N ALA A 11 -24.59 26.64 26.83
CA ALA A 11 -24.55 25.50 25.92
C ALA A 11 -23.09 25.01 25.83
N LEU A 12 -22.76 23.97 26.60
CA LEU A 12 -21.46 23.31 26.55
C LEU A 12 -21.40 22.40 25.32
N ALA A 13 -20.95 22.95 24.19
CA ALA A 13 -20.67 22.17 22.98
C ALA A 13 -19.39 21.37 23.19
N ILE A 14 -19.53 20.09 23.57
CA ILE A 14 -18.41 19.15 23.57
C ILE A 14 -18.14 18.76 22.12
N ALA A 15 -17.16 19.43 21.51
CA ALA A 15 -16.58 19.01 20.23
C ALA A 15 -15.80 17.71 20.45
N GLY A 16 -16.47 16.57 20.29
CA GLY A 16 -15.83 15.26 20.22
C GLY A 16 -15.02 15.15 18.94
N GLY A 17 -13.71 15.40 19.02
CA GLY A 17 -12.78 15.03 17.95
C GLY A 17 -12.76 13.52 17.80
N VAL A 18 -13.34 13.03 16.71
CA VAL A 18 -13.21 11.62 16.31
C VAL A 18 -11.76 11.43 15.89
N HIS A 19 -10.91 11.00 16.82
CA HIS A 19 -9.62 10.44 16.47
C HIS A 19 -9.89 9.15 15.70
N ALA A 20 -9.75 9.21 14.37
CA ALA A 20 -9.63 8.02 13.55
C ALA A 20 -8.42 7.22 14.08
N GLN A 21 -8.67 6.22 14.92
CA GLN A 21 -7.67 5.24 15.29
C GLN A 21 -7.28 4.51 14.01
N GLU A 22 -6.18 4.93 13.40
CA GLU A 22 -5.53 4.24 12.29
C GLU A 22 -4.95 2.93 12.84
N SER A 23 -5.87 1.98 13.04
CA SER A 23 -5.60 0.67 13.58
C SER A 23 -4.98 -0.14 12.45
N VAL A 24 -3.67 -0.41 12.56
CA VAL A 24 -2.99 -1.31 11.62
C VAL A 24 -3.67 -2.66 11.69
N ARG A 25 -4.38 -3.03 10.61
CA ARG A 25 -5.14 -4.28 10.57
C ARG A 25 -4.22 -5.48 10.44
N LYS A 26 -4.65 -6.61 10.98
CA LYS A 26 -3.90 -7.87 10.86
C LYS A 26 -4.13 -8.49 9.50
N PHE A 27 -3.08 -8.54 8.69
CA PHE A 27 -3.10 -9.22 7.40
C PHE A 27 -2.72 -10.70 7.53
N PRO A 28 -3.32 -11.60 6.72
CA PRO A 28 -2.86 -12.98 6.62
C PRO A 28 -1.39 -13.07 6.19
N LYS A 29 -0.67 -14.11 6.62
CA LYS A 29 0.75 -14.31 6.26
C LYS A 29 1.00 -14.54 4.76
N GLN A 30 -0.03 -14.95 4.01
CA GLN A 30 0.03 -15.24 2.57
C GLN A 30 -0.26 -14.02 1.69
N THR A 31 -0.31 -12.83 2.29
CA THR A 31 -0.64 -11.60 1.57
C THR A 31 0.60 -11.05 0.87
N LEU A 32 0.45 -10.75 -0.43
CA LEU A 32 1.48 -10.11 -1.24
C LEU A 32 1.21 -8.60 -1.29
N ARG A 33 2.25 -7.81 -1.48
CA ARG A 33 2.15 -6.38 -1.77
C ARG A 33 2.36 -6.14 -3.25
N GLY A 34 1.65 -5.17 -3.83
CA GLY A 34 1.83 -4.76 -5.21
C GLY A 34 1.10 -3.45 -5.53
N GLU A 35 1.36 -2.93 -6.72
CA GLU A 35 0.63 -1.78 -7.26
C GLU A 35 -0.54 -2.26 -8.13
N LEU A 36 -1.76 -1.85 -7.77
CA LEU A 36 -2.99 -2.17 -8.50
C LEU A 36 -3.42 -0.99 -9.36
N VAL A 37 -3.63 -1.26 -10.65
CA VAL A 37 -4.29 -0.35 -11.59
C VAL A 37 -5.52 -1.05 -12.16
N VAL A 38 -6.71 -0.51 -11.88
CA VAL A 38 -7.95 -1.07 -12.42
C VAL A 38 -8.20 -0.49 -13.80
N LYS A 39 -7.99 -1.28 -14.86
CA LYS A 39 -8.26 -0.85 -16.25
C LYS A 39 -9.70 -1.10 -16.67
N LEU A 40 -10.07 -2.38 -16.80
CA LEU A 40 -11.40 -2.79 -17.23
C LEU A 40 -11.82 -4.03 -16.43
N PRO A 41 -12.73 -3.91 -15.45
CA PRO A 41 -13.21 -5.07 -14.70
C PRO A 41 -13.72 -6.17 -15.65
N PRO A 42 -13.37 -7.46 -15.43
CA PRO A 42 -12.72 -8.04 -14.26
C PRO A 42 -11.18 -8.09 -14.31
N TYR A 43 -10.55 -7.52 -15.35
CA TYR A 43 -9.11 -7.48 -15.50
C TYR A 43 -8.52 -6.26 -14.81
N VAL A 44 -7.44 -6.49 -14.07
CA VAL A 44 -6.68 -5.46 -13.35
C VAL A 44 -5.21 -5.64 -13.66
N GLU A 45 -4.44 -4.57 -13.65
CA GLU A 45 -2.99 -4.64 -13.73
C GLU A 45 -2.43 -4.65 -12.31
N MET A 46 -1.56 -5.61 -12.01
CA MET A 46 -0.85 -5.75 -10.76
C MET A 46 0.65 -5.78 -11.06
N ASP A 47 1.41 -4.78 -10.60
CA ASP A 47 2.84 -4.67 -10.87
C ASP A 47 3.16 -4.86 -12.38
N GLU A 48 2.46 -4.11 -13.24
CA GLU A 48 2.56 -4.15 -14.71
C GLU A 48 2.09 -5.47 -15.37
N ARG A 49 1.54 -6.42 -14.61
CA ARG A 49 0.98 -7.67 -15.12
C ARG A 49 -0.55 -7.63 -15.14
N VAL A 50 -1.16 -7.99 -16.27
CA VAL A 50 -2.61 -8.18 -16.34
C VAL A 50 -3.01 -9.45 -15.58
N VAL A 51 -3.82 -9.28 -14.53
CA VAL A 51 -4.38 -10.34 -13.68
C VAL A 51 -5.90 -10.22 -13.63
N ARG A 52 -6.59 -11.33 -13.41
CA ARG A 52 -8.06 -11.37 -13.29
C ARG A 52 -8.51 -11.44 -11.84
N LEU A 53 -9.55 -10.67 -11.51
CA LEU A 53 -10.26 -10.80 -10.23
C LEU A 53 -11.08 -12.10 -10.20
N SER A 54 -11.03 -12.81 -9.07
CA SER A 54 -11.83 -14.01 -8.85
C SER A 54 -13.33 -13.68 -8.85
N PRO A 55 -14.20 -14.62 -9.25
CA PRO A 55 -15.65 -14.46 -9.10
C PRO A 55 -16.01 -14.44 -7.60
N GLY A 56 -16.18 -13.24 -7.05
CA GLY A 56 -16.35 -13.01 -5.60
C GLY A 56 -15.20 -12.23 -4.94
N ALA A 57 -14.27 -11.68 -5.73
CA ALA A 57 -13.18 -10.88 -5.19
C ALA A 57 -13.69 -9.67 -4.39
N ARG A 58 -13.07 -9.42 -3.24
CA ARG A 58 -13.41 -8.29 -2.36
C ARG A 58 -12.27 -7.28 -2.36
N ILE A 59 -12.60 -6.02 -2.59
CA ILE A 59 -11.68 -4.91 -2.43
C ILE A 59 -12.06 -4.20 -1.14
N ILE A 60 -11.10 -4.04 -0.23
CA ILE A 60 -11.35 -3.51 1.10
C ILE A 60 -10.53 -2.23 1.24
N ASP A 61 -11.23 -1.14 1.54
CA ASP A 61 -10.65 0.17 1.79
C ASP A 61 -9.75 0.15 3.06
N THR A 62 -9.01 1.23 3.25
CA THR A 62 -8.34 1.61 4.51
C THR A 62 -9.29 1.63 5.71
N SER A 63 -10.57 2.01 5.51
CA SER A 63 -11.61 1.99 6.55
C SER A 63 -12.27 0.61 6.75
N ASP A 64 -11.66 -0.46 6.24
CA ASP A 64 -12.18 -1.84 6.25
C ASP A 64 -13.55 -2.03 5.55
N ARG A 65 -13.87 -1.12 4.62
CA ARG A 65 -15.13 -1.14 3.87
C ARG A 65 -14.96 -1.86 2.54
N ILE A 66 -15.94 -2.66 2.14
CA ILE A 66 -15.90 -3.32 0.83
C ILE A 66 -16.25 -2.31 -0.26
N LEU A 67 -15.31 -2.08 -1.18
CA LEU A 67 -15.45 -1.26 -2.36
C LEU A 67 -15.77 -2.11 -3.59
N ARG A 68 -16.41 -1.46 -4.57
CA ARG A 68 -16.64 -2.04 -5.90
C ARG A 68 -15.46 -1.71 -6.81
N SER A 69 -14.98 -2.70 -7.56
CA SER A 69 -13.89 -2.54 -8.53
C SER A 69 -14.15 -1.42 -9.55
N ALA A 70 -15.41 -1.23 -9.95
CA ALA A 70 -15.82 -0.17 -10.87
C ALA A 70 -15.53 1.25 -10.35
N THR A 71 -15.40 1.46 -9.04
CA THR A 71 -15.14 2.79 -8.45
C THR A 71 -13.66 3.19 -8.53
N LEU A 72 -12.76 2.22 -8.73
CA LEU A 72 -11.31 2.42 -8.68
C LEU A 72 -10.66 2.41 -10.07
N VAL A 73 -11.48 2.51 -11.13
CA VAL A 73 -11.02 2.49 -12.52
C VAL A 73 -10.07 3.66 -12.80
N ASN A 74 -8.96 3.38 -13.47
CA ASN A 74 -7.86 4.30 -13.79
C ASN A 74 -7.15 4.93 -12.58
N GLN A 75 -7.23 4.29 -11.41
CA GLN A 75 -6.47 4.72 -10.22
C GLN A 75 -5.31 3.76 -9.99
N THR A 76 -4.15 4.32 -9.68
CA THR A 76 -2.97 3.58 -9.22
C THR A 76 -2.97 3.55 -7.70
N LEU A 77 -3.07 2.36 -7.12
CA LEU A 77 -3.22 2.18 -5.68
C LEU A 77 -2.22 1.13 -5.18
N THR A 78 -1.47 1.47 -4.14
CA THR A 78 -0.64 0.49 -3.44
C THR A 78 -1.53 -0.39 -2.58
N VAL A 79 -1.55 -1.69 -2.86
CA VAL A 79 -2.44 -2.63 -2.20
C VAL A 79 -1.70 -3.85 -1.68
N ASN A 80 -2.32 -4.49 -0.70
CA ASN A 80 -2.03 -5.86 -0.34
C ASN A 80 -3.07 -6.77 -1.00
N TYR A 81 -2.69 -7.93 -1.50
CA TYR A 81 -3.60 -8.86 -2.17
C TYR A 81 -3.32 -10.32 -1.84
N LEU A 82 -4.35 -11.15 -2.00
CA LEU A 82 -4.28 -12.60 -1.84
C LEU A 82 -4.72 -13.29 -3.12
N LEU A 83 -3.95 -14.30 -3.52
CA LEU A 83 -4.22 -15.12 -4.69
C LEU A 83 -4.97 -16.40 -4.29
N ASP A 84 -5.94 -16.78 -5.11
CA ASP A 84 -6.62 -18.07 -5.03
C ASP A 84 -5.71 -19.19 -5.62
N LYS A 85 -6.09 -20.45 -5.38
CA LYS A 85 -5.43 -21.64 -5.96
C LYS A 85 -5.30 -21.59 -7.49
N ARG A 86 -6.18 -20.85 -8.17
CA ARG A 86 -6.15 -20.65 -9.62
C ARG A 86 -5.27 -19.46 -10.07
N GLY A 87 -4.55 -18.82 -9.15
CA GLY A 87 -3.72 -17.64 -9.43
C GLY A 87 -4.52 -16.37 -9.73
N GLN A 88 -5.80 -16.33 -9.36
CA GLN A 88 -6.66 -15.15 -9.49
C GLN A 88 -6.68 -14.38 -8.18
N ILE A 89 -6.91 -13.07 -8.24
CA ILE A 89 -6.97 -12.25 -7.03
C ILE A 89 -8.28 -12.53 -6.30
N SER A 90 -8.21 -13.02 -5.07
CA SER A 90 -9.39 -13.30 -4.23
C SER A 90 -9.74 -12.14 -3.31
N GLN A 91 -8.74 -11.43 -2.79
CA GLN A 91 -8.97 -10.33 -1.86
C GLN A 91 -7.89 -9.26 -2.04
N VAL A 92 -8.31 -8.01 -1.94
CA VAL A 92 -7.47 -6.83 -2.08
C VAL A 92 -7.75 -5.90 -0.91
N TRP A 93 -6.69 -5.30 -0.39
CA TRP A 93 -6.70 -4.39 0.74
C TRP A 93 -5.93 -3.13 0.34
N LEU A 94 -6.61 -1.98 0.31
CA LEU A 94 -5.97 -0.67 0.10
C LEU A 94 -5.15 -0.30 1.33
N LEU A 95 -3.93 0.15 1.11
CA LEU A 95 -3.02 0.49 2.21
C LEU A 95 -3.06 1.98 2.50
N THR A 96 -3.04 2.33 3.79
CA THR A 96 -2.75 3.70 4.22
C THR A 96 -1.25 3.98 4.19
N GLU A 97 -0.88 5.25 4.29
CA GLU A 97 0.53 5.68 4.41
C GLU A 97 1.24 5.06 5.62
N ALA A 98 0.54 4.86 6.73
CA ALA A 98 1.10 4.18 7.89
C ALA A 98 1.39 2.70 7.61
N GLU A 99 0.50 2.01 6.89
CA GLU A 99 0.65 0.59 6.54
C GLU A 99 1.69 0.36 5.44
N MET A 100 1.88 1.32 4.54
CA MET A 100 2.93 1.26 3.51
C MET A 100 4.34 1.18 4.11
N LYS A 101 4.57 1.78 5.29
CA LYS A 101 5.86 1.71 6.00
C LYS A 101 6.20 0.32 6.54
N GLU A 102 5.20 -0.55 6.69
CA GLU A 102 5.42 -1.94 7.14
C GLU A 102 6.02 -2.76 5.99
N LYS A 103 7.27 -3.22 6.16
CA LYS A 103 8.01 -4.00 5.14
C LYS A 103 7.36 -5.38 4.99
N ARG A 104 6.77 -5.67 3.82
CA ARG A 104 6.21 -6.99 3.47
C ARG A 104 6.82 -7.55 2.18
N PRO A 105 6.92 -8.89 2.05
CA PRO A 105 7.35 -9.53 0.81
C PRO A 105 6.33 -9.23 -0.30
N GLY A 106 6.82 -8.83 -1.48
CA GLY A 106 5.99 -8.45 -2.62
C GLY A 106 6.30 -7.05 -3.15
N TYR A 107 6.94 -6.18 -2.36
CA TYR A 107 7.57 -5.00 -2.95
C TYR A 107 8.58 -5.48 -3.98
N GLY A 108 8.47 -4.91 -5.19
CA GLY A 108 9.00 -5.41 -6.44
C GLY A 108 10.32 -6.13 -6.31
N VAL A 109 10.45 -7.21 -7.09
CA VAL A 109 11.71 -7.82 -7.54
C VAL A 109 12.86 -6.88 -7.19
N GLU A 110 13.59 -7.17 -6.10
CA GLU A 110 14.83 -6.47 -5.80
C GLU A 110 15.75 -6.85 -6.95
N ARG A 111 15.65 -6.07 -8.03
CA ARG A 111 16.40 -6.25 -9.25
C ARG A 111 17.80 -5.80 -8.91
N ASN A 112 18.54 -6.69 -8.25
CA ASN A 112 19.97 -6.62 -8.01
C ASN A 112 20.69 -6.69 -9.37
N TYR A 113 20.55 -5.65 -10.19
CA TYR A 113 21.32 -5.50 -11.40
C TYR A 113 22.68 -4.92 -11.03
N THR A 114 23.65 -5.78 -10.73
CA THR A 114 25.06 -5.38 -10.82
C THR A 114 25.42 -5.30 -12.30
N PHE A 115 25.73 -4.10 -12.76
CA PHE A 115 26.25 -3.89 -14.11
C PHE A 115 27.75 -4.23 -14.11
N GLU A 116 28.12 -5.29 -14.83
CA GLU A 116 29.47 -5.88 -14.85
C GLU A 116 30.59 -4.89 -15.20
N SER A 117 30.27 -3.76 -15.85
CA SER A 117 31.25 -2.72 -16.18
C SER A 117 31.82 -1.97 -14.96
N GLN A 118 31.25 -2.13 -13.76
CA GLN A 118 31.83 -1.59 -12.52
C GLN A 118 32.88 -2.52 -11.89
N GLN A 119 33.04 -3.75 -12.39
CA GLN A 119 33.99 -4.74 -11.87
C GLN A 119 35.45 -4.49 -12.31
N SER A 120 35.69 -3.57 -13.24
CA SER A 120 37.01 -3.44 -13.90
C SER A 120 37.69 -2.12 -13.61
N SER A 121 38.20 -1.90 -12.40
CA SER A 121 39.29 -0.93 -12.15
C SER A 121 40.10 -1.22 -10.87
N ASP A 122 40.15 -2.45 -10.37
CA ASP A 122 41.26 -2.82 -9.46
C ASP A 122 42.45 -3.16 -10.34
N GLY A 123 43.21 -2.11 -10.66
CA GLY A 123 44.46 -2.19 -11.38
C GLY A 123 45.44 -3.06 -10.58
N GLN A 124 45.55 -4.31 -11.02
CA GLN A 124 46.77 -5.11 -11.05
C GLN A 124 48.02 -4.35 -10.57
N PRO A 125 48.70 -4.76 -9.47
CA PRO A 125 49.87 -4.05 -8.97
C PRO A 125 50.94 -3.97 -10.05
N ALA A 126 51.27 -2.74 -10.45
CA ALA A 126 52.32 -2.45 -11.41
C ALA A 126 53.65 -3.03 -10.90
N ALA A 127 54.21 -3.95 -11.67
CA ALA A 127 55.57 -4.42 -11.50
C ALA A 127 56.53 -3.23 -11.52
N SER A 128 57.26 -3.06 -10.43
CA SER A 128 58.28 -2.05 -10.24
C SER A 128 59.45 -2.28 -11.20
N THR A 129 59.57 -1.41 -12.21
CA THR A 129 60.78 -1.29 -13.03
C THR A 129 61.78 -0.36 -12.34
N THR A 130 62.96 -0.93 -12.01
CA THR A 130 64.32 -0.39 -12.07
C THR A 130 64.52 1.13 -12.26
N ALA A 131 65.23 1.79 -11.32
CA ALA A 131 66.49 2.53 -11.53
C ALA A 131 66.80 3.54 -10.39
N ASN A 132 67.80 3.25 -9.54
CA ASN A 132 68.99 4.09 -9.27
C ASN A 132 69.98 3.30 -8.41
#